data_AF-A0A9J6RA58-F1
#
_entry.id   AF-A0A9J6RA58-F1
#
_cell.length_a   1.000
_cell.length_b   1.000
_cell.length_c   1.000
_cell.angle_alpha   90.00
_cell.angle_beta   90.00
_cell.angle_gamma   90.00
#
_symmetry.space_group_name_H-M   'P 1'
#
loop_
_entity.id
_entity.type
_entity.pdbx_description
1 polymer ?
#
loop_
_entity_poly.entity_id
_entity_poly.type
_entity_poly.pdbx_seq_one_letter_code
_entity_poly.pdbx_strand_id
1 'polypeptide(L)' 'MGLRKKKKQKELEQILLDDIFRLQKEWMKLKGIIERSVEPSDVGRYDLMVAEAKYFYLLREARYRNLNARHI' A
#
# COMPACT_ATOMS: atom_id res chain seq x y z
N MET A 1 -0.55 -28.65 15.96
CA MET A 1 -0.78 -27.19 16.09
C MET A 1 -0.01 -26.31 15.07
N GLY A 2 1.12 -26.74 14.49
CA GLY A 2 1.95 -25.88 13.62
C GLY A 2 1.42 -25.55 12.22
N LEU A 3 0.65 -26.43 11.58
CA LEU A 3 0.16 -26.24 10.20
C LEU A 3 -0.86 -25.09 10.08
N ARG A 4 -1.79 -25.00 11.04
CA ARG A 4 -2.81 -23.93 11.09
C ARG A 4 -2.17 -22.55 11.29
N LYS A 5 -1.11 -22.47 12.11
CA LYS A 5 -0.34 -21.24 12.34
C LYS A 5 0.37 -20.78 11.06
N LYS A 6 1.03 -21.69 10.34
CA LYS A 6 1.69 -21.40 9.05
C LYS A 6 0.71 -20.93 7.99
N LYS A 7 -0.48 -21.56 7.89
CA LYS A 7 -1.53 -21.13 6.96
C LYS A 7 -2.03 -19.71 7.25
N LYS A 8 -2.32 -19.42 8.52
CA LYS A 8 -2.76 -18.08 8.95
C LYS A 8 -1.69 -17.01 8.69
N GLN A 9 -0.42 -17.36 8.87
CA GLN A 9 0.68 -16.43 8.55
C GLN A 9 0.71 -16.10 7.06
N LYS A 10 0.65 -17.10 6.17
CA LYS A 10 0.61 -16.87 4.72
C LYS A 10 -0.58 -16.01 4.28
N GLU A 11 -1.74 -16.22 4.90
CA GLU A 11 -2.93 -15.42 4.64
C GLU A 11 -2.73 -13.95 5.01
N LEU A 12 -2.11 -13.67 6.17
CA LEU A 12 -1.77 -12.31 6.58
C LEU A 12 -0.72 -11.66 5.67
N GLU A 13 0.25 -12.45 5.20
CA GLU A 13 1.26 -11.98 4.23
C GLU A 13 0.61 -11.60 2.90
N GLN A 14 -0.33 -12.41 2.40
CA GLN A 14 -1.09 -12.11 1.20
C GLN A 14 -1.92 -10.83 1.35
N ILE A 15 -2.65 -10.70 2.47
CA ILE A 15 -3.44 -9.49 2.76
C ILE A 15 -2.57 -8.23 2.75
N LEU A 16 -1.39 -8.28 3.38
CA LEU A 16 -0.47 -7.14 3.38
C LEU A 16 0.00 -6.78 1.97
N LEU A 17 0.30 -7.78 1.13
CA LEU A 17 0.71 -7.54 -0.25
C LEU A 17 -0.43 -6.96 -1.08
N ASP A 18 -1.65 -7.49 -0.94
CA ASP A 18 -2.85 -6.98 -1.61
C ASP A 18 -3.15 -5.52 -1.20
N ASP A 19 -3.01 -5.20 0.08
CA ASP A 19 -3.16 -3.84 0.60
C ASP A 19 -2.09 -2.89 0.04
N ILE A 20 -0.83 -3.33 -0.08
CA ILE A 20 0.23 -2.54 -0.73
C ILE A 20 -0.14 -2.21 -2.18
N PHE A 21 -0.58 -3.21 -2.96
CA PHE A 21 -0.99 -2.98 -4.35
C PHE A 21 -2.20 -2.05 -4.45
N ARG A 22 -3.17 -2.18 -3.53
CA ARG A 22 -4.34 -1.28 -3.49
C ARG A 22 -3.89 0.16 -3.22
N LEU A 23 -3.06 0.38 -2.20
CA LEU A 23 -2.58 1.72 -1.85
C LEU A 23 -1.70 2.33 -2.93
N GLN A 24 -0.90 1.52 -3.64
CA GLN A 24 -0.14 1.99 -4.80
C GLN A 24 -1.07 2.54 -5.88
N LYS A 25 -2.14 1.81 -6.22
CA LYS A 25 -3.13 2.24 -7.22
C LYS A 25 -3.84 3.52 -6.79
N GLU A 26 -4.22 3.62 -5.52
CA GLU A 26 -4.85 4.80 -4.94
C GLU A 26 -3.92 6.03 -5.01
N TRP A 27 -2.68 5.89 -4.55
CA TRP A 27 -1.68 6.95 -4.61
C TRP A 27 -1.44 7.42 -6.04
N MET A 28 -1.20 6.50 -6.98
CA MET A 28 -0.97 6.84 -8.38
C MET A 28 -2.18 7.50 -9.04
N LYS A 29 -3.40 7.10 -8.66
CA LYS A 29 -4.63 7.74 -9.13
C LYS A 29 -4.72 9.18 -8.63
N LEU A 30 -4.56 9.42 -7.33
CA LEU A 30 -4.61 10.76 -6.75
C LEU A 30 -3.50 11.65 -7.32
N LYS A 31 -2.29 11.11 -7.45
CA LYS A 31 -1.15 11.82 -8.04
C LYS A 31 -1.47 12.28 -9.45
N GLY A 32 -2.00 11.39 -10.30
CA GLY A 32 -2.39 11.74 -11.66
C GLY A 32 -3.58 12.70 -11.78
N ILE A 33 -4.43 12.83 -10.74
CA ILE A 33 -5.47 13.86 -10.69
C ILE A 33 -4.83 15.22 -10.38
N ILE A 34 -3.99 15.28 -9.33
CA ILE A 34 -3.33 16.51 -8.90
C ILE A 34 -2.39 17.06 -9.97
N GLU A 35 -1.60 16.21 -10.64
CA GLU A 35 -0.68 16.60 -11.72
C GLU A 35 -1.39 17.20 -12.94
N ARG A 36 -2.66 16.82 -13.18
CA ARG A 36 -3.47 17.33 -14.29
C ARG A 36 -4.36 18.51 -13.88
N SER A 37 -4.38 18.87 -12.60
CA SER A 37 -5.20 19.96 -12.09
C SER A 37 -4.50 21.30 -12.28
N VAL A 38 -5.18 22.26 -12.91
CA VAL A 38 -4.67 23.63 -13.06
C VAL A 38 -4.54 24.31 -11.69
N GLU A 39 -5.53 24.09 -10.82
CA GLU A 39 -5.51 24.53 -9.42
C GLU A 39 -6.06 23.40 -8.53
N PRO A 40 -5.18 22.57 -7.96
CA PRO A 40 -5.61 21.54 -7.03
C PRO A 40 -6.14 22.16 -5.73
N SER A 41 -7.16 21.56 -5.13
CA SER A 41 -7.63 21.98 -3.79
C SER A 41 -6.67 21.52 -2.69
N ASP A 42 -6.68 22.21 -1.55
CA ASP A 42 -5.87 21.82 -0.39
C ASP A 42 -6.26 20.45 0.16
N VAL A 43 -7.56 20.13 0.13
CA VAL A 43 -8.05 18.79 0.50
C VAL A 43 -7.47 17.74 -0.44
N GLY A 44 -7.47 17.98 -1.75
CA GLY A 44 -6.88 17.05 -2.72
C GLY A 44 -5.36 16.88 -2.53
N ARG A 45 -4.64 17.95 -2.19
CA ARG A 45 -3.21 17.88 -1.82
C ARG A 45 -3.01 17.04 -0.55
N TYR A 46 -3.84 17.25 0.46
CA TYR A 46 -3.79 16.49 1.71
C TYR A 46 -4.06 15.00 1.48
N ASP A 47 -5.11 14.66 0.71
CA ASP A 47 -5.45 13.27 0.39
C ASP A 47 -4.30 12.57 -0.35
N LEU A 48 -3.64 13.27 -1.29
CA LEU A 48 -2.45 12.76 -1.97
C LEU A 48 -1.32 12.44 -0.97
N MET A 49 -1.02 13.35 -0.04
CA MET A 49 0.01 13.15 0.98
C MET A 49 -0.32 11.96 1.91
N VAL A 50 -1.60 11.82 2.29
CA VAL A 50 -2.05 10.71 3.15
C VAL A 50 -1.94 9.37 2.41
N ALA A 51 -2.35 9.31 1.15
CA ALA A 51 -2.25 8.09 0.34
C ALA A 51 -0.79 7.66 0.15
N GLU A 52 0.10 8.62 -0.11
CA GLU A 52 1.55 8.39 -0.20
C GLU A 52 2.12 7.82 1.10
N ALA A 53 1.81 8.47 2.23
CA ALA A 53 2.28 8.04 3.55
C ALA A 53 1.82 6.62 3.89
N LYS A 54 0.55 6.27 3.62
CA LYS A 54 0.02 4.92 3.83
C LYS A 54 0.75 3.87 2.99
N TYR A 55 1.00 4.16 1.71
CA TYR A 55 1.70 3.25 0.80
C TYR A 55 3.14 2.97 1.29
N PHE A 56 3.91 4.02 1.58
CA PHE A 56 5.29 3.87 2.04
C PHE A 56 5.39 3.22 3.42
N TYR A 57 4.41 3.48 4.31
CA TYR A 57 4.32 2.78 5.58
C TYR A 57 4.20 1.26 5.39
N LEU A 58 3.28 0.79 4.54
CA LEU A 58 3.14 -0.66 4.32
C LEU A 58 4.36 -1.28 3.62
N LEU A 59 5.03 -0.55 2.72
CA LEU A 59 6.32 -1.00 2.17
C LEU A 59 7.38 -1.18 3.25
N ARG A 60 7.46 -0.26 4.23
CA ARG A 60 8.38 -0.38 5.37
C ARG A 60 8.04 -1.61 6.21
N GLU A 61 6.76 -1.82 6.48
CA GLU A 61 6.26 -2.97 7.24
C GLU A 61 6.52 -4.31 6.53
N ALA A 62 6.36 -4.38 5.21
CA ALA A 62 6.69 -5.56 4.42
C ALA A 62 8.20 -5.87 4.44
N ARG A 63 9.05 -4.83 4.36
CA ARG A 63 10.50 -4.97 4.50
C ARG A 63 10.89 -5.50 5.88
N TYR A 64 10.30 -4.97 6.96
CA TYR A 64 10.53 -5.43 8.32
C TYR A 64 10.17 -6.92 8.51
N ARG A 65 9.14 -7.39 7.79
CA ARG A 65 8.69 -8.79 7.79
C ARG A 65 9.44 -9.69 6.79
N ASN A 66 10.42 -9.15 6.06
CA ASN A 66 11.15 -9.86 5.00
C ASN A 66 10.24 -10.46 3.92
N LEU A 67 9.13 -9.80 3.60
CA LEU A 67 8.23 -10.25 2.55
C LEU A 67 8.84 -9.95 1.17
N ASN A 68 8.84 -10.95 0.29
CA ASN A 68 9.30 -10.83 -1.07
C ASN A 68 8.11 -10.96 -2.03
N ALA A 69 7.89 -9.93 -2.84
CA ALA A 69 6.85 -9.94 -3.88
C ALA A 69 7.19 -10.82 -5.09
N ARG A 70 8.38 -11.45 -5.12
CA ARG A 70 8.89 -12.23 -6.27
C ARG A 70 8.13 -13.55 -6.54
N HIS A 71 7.22 -13.97 -5.66
CA HIS A 71 6.49 -15.25 -5.79
C HIS A 71 4.96 -15.09 -5.87
N ILE A 72 4.46 -13.89 -6.23
CA ILE A 72 3.05 -13.71 -6.64
C ILE A 72 2.99 -13.74 -8.16
#